data_AF-A0A453FCX5-F1
#
_entry.id   AF-A0A453FCX5-F1
#
_cell.length_a   1.000
_cell.length_b   1.000
_cell.length_c   1.000
_cell.angle_alpha   90.00
_cell.angle_beta   90.00
_cell.angle_gamma   90.00
#
_symmetry.space_group_name_H-M   'P 1'
#
loop_
_entity.id
_entity.type
_entity.pdbx_description
1 polymer ?
#
loop_
_entity_poly.entity_id
_entity_poly.type
_entity_poly.pdbx_seq_one_letter_code
_entity_poly.pdbx_strand_id
1 'polypeptide(L)'
;GFSSDRVAVSSLLAVGAVHQHLVANLERTRVGLLVESAEPREVHHFCTLVGFGADAICPYLAIEAIWCLQTDGKIPPTDSKEELVEKYFYASIYGMMKVLAKMGISTLASYKGAQIFEALGLSSEVIHKCFEGTPSRIEGATFEMLARDALRLHELAFPSRTPPPGSADAKALPNPGDYHWRKNGEVHLNDPLAMAKLQEAAKVNSREAYKEYSKRIQELNKACNLRGMLKFIDSTSKISLDEVEPASEIVKRFCTGAMSYGSISLEAHTALAVAMNKLGGKSNT
;
A
#
# COMPACT_ATOMS: atom_id res chain seq x y z
N GLY A 1 -8.01 -3.31 25.37
CA GLY A 1 -8.57 -4.58 24.84
C GLY A 1 -9.83 -4.30 24.07
N PHE A 2 -10.15 -5.16 23.11
CA PHE A 2 -11.33 -5.04 22.25
C PHE A 2 -12.36 -6.13 22.63
N SER A 3 -13.64 -5.86 22.38
CA SER A 3 -14.76 -6.78 22.64
C SER A 3 -15.94 -6.37 21.75
N SER A 4 -17.04 -7.14 21.72
CA SER A 4 -18.24 -6.74 20.96
C SER A 4 -18.66 -5.29 21.18
N ASP A 5 -18.49 -4.79 22.41
CA ASP A 5 -18.90 -3.44 22.82
C ASP A 5 -17.74 -2.42 22.83
N ARG A 6 -16.51 -2.82 22.45
CA ARG A 6 -15.31 -1.96 22.53
C ARG A 6 -14.45 -2.11 21.28
N VAL A 7 -14.40 -1.04 20.49
CA VAL A 7 -13.54 -0.94 19.30
C VAL A 7 -12.09 -0.67 19.72
N ALA A 8 -11.16 -1.36 19.07
CA ALA A 8 -9.73 -1.10 19.25
C ALA A 8 -9.33 0.24 18.63
N VAL A 9 -8.47 1.00 19.34
CA VAL A 9 -7.82 2.16 18.76
C VAL A 9 -6.60 1.69 17.98
N SER A 10 -6.32 2.33 16.83
CA SER A 10 -5.11 2.07 16.06
C SER A 10 -3.87 2.20 16.94
N SER A 11 -3.02 1.18 16.91
CA SER A 11 -1.81 1.12 17.71
C SER A 11 -0.86 2.25 17.36
N LEU A 12 -0.79 2.60 16.07
CA LEU A 12 0.07 3.67 15.57
C LEU A 12 -0.40 5.05 16.06
N LEU A 13 -1.71 5.32 15.98
CA LEU A 13 -2.28 6.58 16.50
C LEU A 13 -2.09 6.70 18.01
N ALA A 14 -2.32 5.61 18.75
CA ALA A 14 -2.18 5.60 20.19
C ALA A 14 -0.72 5.86 20.63
N VAL A 15 0.23 5.14 20.04
CA VAL A 15 1.66 5.30 20.34
C VAL A 15 2.16 6.68 19.93
N GLY A 16 1.79 7.15 18.74
CA GLY A 16 2.15 8.49 18.28
C GLY A 16 1.65 9.57 19.24
N ALA A 17 0.35 9.54 19.59
CA ALA A 17 -0.22 10.53 20.51
C ALA A 17 0.45 10.53 21.89
N VAL A 18 0.70 9.35 22.46
CA VAL A 18 1.38 9.22 23.76
C VAL A 18 2.83 9.69 23.65
N HIS A 19 3.53 9.31 22.58
CA HIS A 19 4.90 9.73 22.35
C HIS A 19 5.02 11.25 22.26
N GLN A 20 4.21 11.90 21.42
CA GLN A 20 4.22 13.37 21.27
C GLN A 20 3.88 14.07 22.59
N HIS A 21 2.87 13.59 23.31
CA HIS A 21 2.49 14.16 24.60
C HIS A 21 3.65 14.10 25.61
N LEU A 22 4.32 12.96 25.72
CA LEU A 22 5.47 12.80 26.61
C LEU A 22 6.68 13.62 26.18
N VAL A 23 6.88 13.83 24.88
CA VAL A 23 7.95 14.70 24.36
C VAL A 23 7.64 16.15 24.71
N ALA A 24 6.41 16.62 24.47
CA ALA A 24 5.98 17.97 24.80
C ALA A 24 6.11 18.31 26.30
N ASN A 25 5.89 17.31 27.18
CA ASN A 25 6.02 17.47 28.63
C ASN A 25 7.43 17.18 29.18
N LEU A 26 8.41 16.87 28.32
CA LEU A 26 9.78 16.49 28.71
C LEU A 26 9.85 15.22 29.60
N GLU A 27 8.87 14.33 29.50
CA GLU A 27 8.77 13.10 30.28
C GLU A 27 9.21 11.85 29.50
N ARG A 28 9.37 11.95 28.18
CA ARG A 28 9.64 10.79 27.30
C ARG A 28 10.92 10.02 27.66
N THR A 29 11.92 10.68 28.23
CA THR A 29 13.20 10.06 28.64
C THR A 29 13.08 9.19 29.88
N ARG A 30 12.00 9.33 30.66
CA ARG A 30 11.78 8.65 31.94
C ARG A 30 11.04 7.32 31.80
N VAL A 31 10.47 7.05 30.62
CA VAL A 31 9.57 5.91 30.39
C VAL A 31 9.89 5.20 29.08
N GLY A 32 9.68 3.89 29.06
CA GLY A 32 9.65 3.09 27.83
C GLY A 32 8.21 2.87 27.36
N LEU A 33 7.97 2.92 26.05
CA LEU A 33 6.68 2.64 25.43
C LEU A 33 6.68 1.23 24.82
N LEU A 34 6.00 0.30 25.47
CA LEU A 34 5.82 -1.06 24.97
C LEU A 34 4.43 -1.18 24.35
N VAL A 35 4.36 -1.75 23.15
CA VAL A 35 3.13 -1.85 22.36
C VAL A 35 2.72 -3.31 22.25
N GLU A 36 1.68 -3.69 22.98
CA GLU A 36 1.03 -4.99 22.80
C GLU A 36 -0.16 -4.82 21.85
N SER A 37 -0.11 -5.44 20.68
CA SER A 37 -1.13 -5.22 19.65
C SER A 37 -1.37 -6.42 18.74
N ALA A 38 -2.62 -6.52 18.27
CA ALA A 38 -3.07 -7.46 17.26
C ALA A 38 -2.82 -6.99 15.81
N GLU A 39 -2.56 -5.70 15.59
CA GLU A 39 -2.46 -5.12 14.24
C GLU A 39 -1.11 -5.36 13.53
N PRO A 40 0.06 -5.24 14.21
CA PRO A 40 1.36 -5.35 13.56
C PRO A 40 1.59 -6.77 13.06
N ARG A 41 1.99 -6.89 11.80
CA ARG A 41 2.20 -8.18 11.13
C ARG A 41 3.20 -8.07 9.99
N GLU A 42 3.25 -6.91 9.32
CA GLU A 42 4.17 -6.60 8.22
C GLU A 42 5.33 -5.71 8.69
N VAL A 43 6.45 -5.78 7.98
CA VAL A 43 7.67 -4.98 8.23
C VAL A 43 7.35 -3.49 8.37
N HIS A 44 6.45 -2.96 7.54
CA HIS A 44 6.09 -1.54 7.58
C HIS A 44 5.37 -1.15 8.89
N HIS A 45 4.55 -2.03 9.47
CA HIS A 45 3.89 -1.77 10.77
C HIS A 45 4.92 -1.64 11.89
N PHE A 46 5.94 -2.50 11.90
CA PHE A 46 7.02 -2.40 12.89
C PHE A 46 7.87 -1.14 12.69
N CYS A 47 8.23 -0.82 11.44
CA CYS A 47 8.98 0.39 11.12
C CYS A 47 8.22 1.66 11.53
N THR A 48 6.92 1.75 11.25
CA THR A 48 6.11 2.91 11.64
C THR A 48 5.99 3.01 13.16
N LEU A 49 5.62 1.93 13.86
CA LEU A 49 5.52 1.97 15.33
C LEU A 49 6.82 2.42 16.01
N VAL A 50 7.98 1.89 15.61
CA VAL A 50 9.27 2.32 16.16
C VAL A 50 9.59 3.76 15.73
N GLY A 51 9.38 4.09 14.46
CA GLY A 51 9.64 5.43 13.93
C GLY A 51 8.80 6.53 14.59
N PHE A 52 7.66 6.17 15.16
CA PHE A 52 6.76 7.05 15.92
C PHE A 52 6.82 6.86 17.44
N GLY A 53 7.81 6.12 17.95
CA GLY A 53 8.20 6.19 19.36
C GLY A 53 8.02 4.92 20.19
N ALA A 54 7.62 3.79 19.62
CA ALA A 54 7.62 2.50 20.31
C ALA A 54 9.05 2.04 20.65
N ASP A 55 9.27 1.58 21.88
CA ASP A 55 10.53 0.98 22.34
C ASP A 55 10.55 -0.55 22.13
N ALA A 56 9.40 -1.21 22.30
CA ALA A 56 9.23 -2.62 21.99
C ALA A 56 7.80 -2.91 21.51
N ILE A 57 7.65 -3.97 20.73
CA ILE A 57 6.38 -4.36 20.12
C ILE A 57 6.15 -5.85 20.35
N CYS A 58 4.99 -6.20 20.92
CA CYS A 58 4.49 -7.56 21.07
C CYS A 58 3.31 -7.76 20.10
N PRO A 59 3.54 -8.36 18.91
CA PRO A 59 2.51 -8.61 17.91
C PRO A 59 1.76 -9.92 18.21
N TYR A 60 1.04 -9.98 19.33
CA TYR A 60 0.49 -11.23 19.85
C TYR A 60 -0.42 -11.98 18.85
N LEU A 61 -1.27 -11.27 18.09
CA LEU A 61 -2.18 -11.93 17.15
C LEU A 61 -1.46 -12.49 15.93
N ALA A 62 -0.33 -11.90 15.52
CA ALA A 62 0.48 -12.46 14.44
C ALA A 62 1.12 -13.79 14.86
N ILE A 63 1.57 -13.88 16.12
CA ILE A 63 2.11 -15.11 16.71
C ILE A 63 1.03 -16.19 16.75
N GLU A 64 -0.16 -15.87 17.28
CA GLU A 64 -1.30 -16.79 17.32
C GLU A 64 -1.74 -17.25 15.91
N ALA A 65 -1.73 -16.34 14.94
CA ALA A 65 -2.05 -16.67 13.55
C ALA A 65 -1.06 -17.68 12.95
N ILE A 66 0.24 -17.57 13.26
CA ILE A 66 1.25 -18.56 12.82
C ILE A 66 0.96 -19.94 13.42
N TRP A 67 0.63 -20.01 14.72
CA TRP A 67 0.28 -21.27 15.38
C TRP A 67 -1.01 -21.88 14.83
N CYS A 68 -1.98 -21.04 14.47
CA CYS A 68 -3.22 -21.47 13.82
C CYS A 68 -2.94 -22.04 12.43
N LEU A 69 -2.09 -21.38 11.62
CA LEU A 69 -1.69 -21.88 10.30
C LEU A 69 -1.02 -23.26 10.36
N GLN A 70 -0.21 -23.51 11.39
CA GLN A 70 0.38 -24.83 11.61
C GLN A 70 -0.68 -25.87 12.01
N THR A 71 -1.59 -25.49 12.91
CA THR A 71 -2.69 -26.36 13.38
C THR A 71 -3.64 -26.75 12.25
N ASP A 72 -3.89 -25.81 11.33
CA ASP A 72 -4.70 -26.00 10.12
C ASP A 72 -3.96 -26.75 8.99
N GLY A 73 -2.72 -27.18 9.22
CA GLY A 73 -1.89 -27.92 8.28
C GLY A 73 -1.44 -27.12 7.05
N LYS A 74 -1.46 -25.78 7.12
CA LYS A 74 -0.95 -24.89 6.05
C LYS A 74 0.56 -24.80 6.04
N ILE A 75 1.18 -25.00 7.21
CA ILE A 75 2.63 -25.05 7.38
C ILE A 75 2.98 -26.50 7.72
N PRO A 76 3.96 -27.13 7.04
CA PRO A 76 4.43 -28.46 7.40
C PRO A 76 4.83 -28.54 8.88
N PRO A 77 4.53 -29.64 9.60
CA PRO A 77 4.88 -29.80 11.01
C PRO A 77 6.37 -30.13 11.23
N THR A 78 7.25 -29.60 10.39
CA THR A 78 8.71 -29.84 10.46
C THR A 78 9.38 -29.03 11.55
N ASP A 79 8.86 -27.83 11.82
CA ASP A 79 9.37 -26.91 12.84
C ASP A 79 8.42 -26.88 14.05
N SER A 80 8.95 -26.66 15.24
CA SER A 80 8.18 -26.33 16.44
C SER A 80 7.50 -24.96 16.33
N LYS A 81 6.51 -24.70 17.18
CA LYS A 81 5.79 -23.41 17.23
C LYS A 81 6.73 -22.26 17.55
N GLU A 82 7.71 -22.50 18.41
CA GLU A 82 8.72 -21.55 18.85
C GLU A 82 9.67 -21.20 17.68
N GLU A 83 10.16 -22.22 16.95
CA GLU A 83 11.01 -22.01 15.77
C GLU A 83 10.30 -21.22 14.66
N LEU A 84 8.99 -21.43 14.47
CA LEU A 84 8.21 -20.64 13.51
C LEU A 84 8.15 -19.16 13.91
N VAL A 85 7.98 -18.87 15.19
CA VAL A 85 7.97 -17.51 15.73
C VAL A 85 9.34 -16.85 15.60
N GLU A 86 10.43 -17.59 15.87
CA GLU A 86 11.79 -17.10 15.66
C GLU A 86 12.06 -16.75 14.19
N LYS A 87 11.64 -17.62 13.25
CA LYS A 87 11.74 -17.36 11.81
C LYS A 87 10.96 -16.11 11.40
N TYR A 88 9.76 -15.93 11.95
CA TYR A 88 8.95 -14.73 11.71
C TYR A 88 9.64 -13.46 12.21
N PHE A 89 10.17 -13.46 13.43
CA PHE A 89 10.91 -12.32 13.96
C PHE A 89 12.20 -12.06 13.18
N TYR A 90 12.94 -13.10 12.81
CA TYR A 90 14.13 -12.97 11.97
C TYR A 90 13.81 -12.28 10.64
N ALA A 91 12.76 -12.73 9.94
CA ALA A 91 12.33 -12.13 8.68
C ALA A 91 11.87 -10.67 8.87
N SER A 92 11.15 -10.39 9.94
CA SER A 92 10.66 -9.04 10.26
C SER A 92 11.81 -8.08 10.58
N ILE A 93 12.76 -8.49 11.44
CA ILE A 93 13.94 -7.72 11.81
C ILE A 93 14.82 -7.47 10.57
N TYR A 94 15.07 -8.51 9.77
CA TYR A 94 15.83 -8.38 8.54
C TYR A 94 15.16 -7.42 7.54
N GLY A 95 13.83 -7.50 7.43
CA GLY A 95 13.04 -6.53 6.65
C GLY A 95 13.18 -5.10 7.17
N MET A 96 13.13 -4.90 8.48
CA MET A 96 13.34 -3.58 9.09
C MET A 96 14.74 -3.05 8.78
N MET A 97 15.78 -3.87 8.90
CA MET A 97 17.15 -3.48 8.54
C MET A 97 17.25 -3.00 7.08
N LYS A 98 16.52 -3.63 6.15
CA LYS A 98 16.44 -3.15 4.76
C LYS A 98 15.78 -1.78 4.65
N VAL A 99 14.74 -1.51 5.43
CA VAL A 99 14.08 -0.19 5.44
C VAL A 99 15.02 0.87 5.98
N LEU A 100 15.70 0.61 7.10
CA LEU A 100 16.69 1.52 7.68
C LEU A 100 17.84 1.81 6.70
N ALA A 101 18.33 0.77 6.02
CA ALA A 101 19.40 0.89 5.03
C ALA A 101 19.04 1.77 3.83
N LYS A 102 17.76 1.88 3.44
CA LYS A 102 17.32 2.80 2.36
C LYS A 102 17.65 4.25 2.65
N MET A 103 17.71 4.62 3.93
CA MET A 103 18.01 5.97 4.40
C MET A 103 19.42 6.09 4.98
N GLY A 104 20.25 5.04 4.87
CA GLY A 104 21.60 5.00 5.42
C GLY A 104 21.65 4.94 6.95
N ILE A 105 20.57 4.55 7.62
CA ILE A 105 20.51 4.47 9.10
C ILE A 105 21.02 3.09 9.53
N SER A 106 21.99 3.06 10.44
CA SER A 106 22.62 1.81 10.89
C SER A 106 22.16 1.31 12.27
N THR A 107 21.49 2.15 13.07
CA THR A 107 21.05 1.77 14.42
C THR A 107 19.56 2.00 14.64
N LEU A 108 18.92 1.08 15.37
CA LEU A 108 17.51 1.21 15.72
C LEU A 108 17.27 2.40 16.67
N ALA A 109 18.23 2.69 17.55
CA ALA A 109 18.14 3.80 18.50
C ALA A 109 18.03 5.16 17.78
N SER A 110 18.74 5.35 16.66
CA SER A 110 18.63 6.56 15.84
C SER A 110 17.37 6.59 14.99
N TYR A 111 16.80 5.43 14.65
CA TYR A 111 15.55 5.34 13.88
C TYR A 111 14.31 5.62 14.74
N LYS A 112 14.35 5.26 16.02
CA LYS A 112 13.25 5.41 16.96
C LYS A 112 12.86 6.88 17.13
N GLY A 113 11.58 7.19 16.89
CA GLY A 113 11.06 8.56 17.00
C GLY A 113 11.56 9.53 15.93
N ALA A 114 12.37 9.08 14.96
CA ALA A 114 12.94 9.94 13.93
C ALA A 114 11.93 10.35 12.84
N GLN A 115 10.75 9.72 12.81
CA GLN A 115 9.67 10.02 11.86
C GLN A 115 10.13 10.09 10.39
N ILE A 116 10.92 9.10 9.96
CA ILE A 116 11.42 9.01 8.57
C ILE A 116 10.33 8.49 7.63
N PHE A 117 9.22 9.22 7.59
CA PHE A 117 8.01 8.92 6.84
C PHE A 117 7.40 10.20 6.30
N GLU A 118 6.58 10.05 5.27
CA GLU A 118 5.68 11.09 4.79
C GLU A 118 4.25 10.57 4.91
N ALA A 119 3.37 11.38 5.48
CA ALA A 119 1.95 11.09 5.51
C ALA A 119 1.29 11.58 4.22
N LEU A 120 0.40 10.76 3.66
CA LEU A 120 -0.38 11.11 2.49
C LEU A 120 -1.86 10.86 2.79
N GLY A 121 -2.67 11.91 2.73
CA GLY A 121 -4.12 11.79 2.96
C GLY A 121 -4.52 11.69 4.44
N LEU A 122 -3.67 12.17 5.36
CA LEU A 122 -4.04 12.40 6.75
C LEU A 122 -4.24 13.89 6.98
N SER A 123 -5.30 14.24 7.70
CA SER A 123 -5.57 15.63 8.04
C SER A 123 -4.57 16.21 9.04
N SER A 124 -4.38 17.52 8.98
CA SER A 124 -3.53 18.28 9.89
C SER A 124 -3.88 18.01 11.36
N GLU A 125 -5.16 17.84 11.74
CA GLU A 125 -5.52 17.54 13.13
C GLU A 125 -4.89 16.23 13.64
N VAL A 126 -4.84 15.20 12.78
CA VAL A 126 -4.29 13.88 13.12
C VAL A 126 -2.77 13.98 13.18
N ILE A 127 -2.16 14.68 12.23
CA ILE A 127 -0.72 14.93 12.20
C ILE A 127 -0.28 15.69 13.45
N HIS A 128 -0.90 16.81 13.78
CA HIS A 128 -0.55 17.60 14.96
C HIS A 128 -0.72 16.81 16.27
N LYS A 129 -1.73 15.95 16.36
CA LYS A 129 -2.00 15.21 17.60
C LYS A 129 -1.11 13.98 17.78
N CYS A 130 -0.83 13.25 16.70
CA CYS A 130 -0.19 11.93 16.77
C CYS A 130 1.23 11.90 16.18
N PHE A 131 1.52 12.74 15.19
CA PHE A 131 2.68 12.62 14.32
C PHE A 131 3.36 13.98 14.07
N GLU A 132 3.40 14.83 15.10
CA GLU A 132 3.90 16.19 14.98
C GLU A 132 5.34 16.20 14.43
N GLY A 133 5.55 16.97 13.35
CA GLY A 133 6.81 17.03 12.60
C GLY A 133 6.82 16.20 11.31
N THR A 134 5.86 15.30 11.10
CA THR A 134 5.75 14.52 9.85
C THR A 134 5.16 15.37 8.72
N PRO A 135 5.77 15.40 7.52
CA PRO A 135 5.20 16.11 6.38
C PRO A 135 3.91 15.42 5.91
N SER A 136 2.85 16.23 5.73
CA SER A 136 1.60 15.83 5.06
C SER A 136 1.22 16.91 4.04
N ARG A 137 1.51 16.66 2.77
CA ARG A 137 1.29 17.65 1.68
C ARG A 137 -0.13 17.65 1.14
N ILE A 138 -0.86 16.56 1.38
CA ILE A 138 -2.24 16.37 0.94
C ILE A 138 -3.06 15.99 2.16
N GLU A 139 -3.93 16.92 2.58
CA GLU A 139 -4.92 16.73 3.63
C GLU A 139 -5.86 15.55 3.31
N GLY A 140 -6.49 14.98 4.33
CA GLY A 140 -7.43 13.89 4.11
C GLY A 140 -8.15 13.46 5.38
N ALA A 141 -7.97 12.20 5.78
CA ALA A 141 -8.74 11.56 6.82
C ALA A 141 -8.61 12.29 8.18
N THR A 142 -9.77 12.61 8.76
CA THR A 142 -9.92 13.13 10.13
C THR A 142 -10.05 11.98 11.13
N PHE A 143 -9.97 12.29 12.43
CA PHE A 143 -10.24 11.29 13.48
C PHE A 143 -11.63 10.66 13.34
N GLU A 144 -12.62 11.44 12.90
CA GLU A 144 -13.97 10.92 12.65
C GLU A 144 -13.98 9.88 11.52
N MET A 145 -13.30 10.17 10.40
CA MET A 145 -13.21 9.23 9.28
C MET A 145 -12.46 7.95 9.68
N LEU A 146 -11.35 8.08 10.40
CA LEU A 146 -10.58 6.93 10.91
C LEU A 146 -11.41 6.11 11.91
N ALA A 147 -12.20 6.75 12.75
CA ALA A 147 -13.10 6.06 13.68
C ALA A 147 -14.21 5.30 12.93
N ARG A 148 -14.77 5.87 11.86
CA ARG A 148 -15.76 5.16 11.01
C ARG A 148 -15.15 3.93 10.34
N ASP A 149 -13.90 4.01 9.88
CA ASP A 149 -13.21 2.84 9.33
C ASP A 149 -12.97 1.75 10.38
N ALA A 150 -12.55 2.14 11.59
CA ALA A 150 -12.39 1.20 12.71
C ALA A 150 -13.73 0.55 13.09
N LEU A 151 -14.83 1.30 13.11
CA LEU A 151 -16.18 0.79 13.36
C LEU A 151 -16.64 -0.19 12.28
N ARG A 152 -16.36 0.11 11.00
CA ARG A 152 -16.67 -0.79 9.88
C ARG A 152 -15.92 -2.12 9.98
N LEU A 153 -14.63 -2.08 10.33
CA LEU A 153 -13.86 -3.30 10.59
C LEU A 153 -14.40 -4.06 11.80
N HIS A 154 -14.82 -3.35 12.84
CA HIS A 154 -15.42 -3.93 14.03
C HIS A 154 -16.73 -4.65 13.73
N GLU A 155 -17.61 -4.04 12.91
CA GLU A 155 -18.88 -4.65 12.48
C GLU A 155 -18.65 -5.92 11.63
N LEU A 156 -17.59 -5.96 10.82
CA LEU A 156 -17.20 -7.17 10.08
C LEU A 156 -16.76 -8.29 11.03
N ALA A 157 -16.07 -7.97 12.13
CA ALA A 157 -15.63 -8.95 13.11
C ALA A 157 -16.75 -9.39 14.08
N PHE A 158 -17.67 -8.49 14.41
CA PHE A 158 -18.82 -8.71 15.30
C PHE A 158 -20.14 -8.41 14.57
N PRO A 159 -20.51 -9.23 13.56
CA PRO A 159 -21.71 -8.97 12.78
C PRO A 159 -22.97 -9.16 13.63
N SER A 160 -23.95 -8.26 13.46
CA SER A 160 -25.26 -8.36 14.15
C SER A 160 -26.00 -9.67 13.82
N ARG A 161 -25.71 -10.26 12.65
CA ARG A 161 -26.21 -11.56 12.22
C ARG A 161 -25.06 -12.53 12.05
N THR A 162 -25.01 -13.55 12.89
CA THR A 162 -23.99 -14.59 12.81
C THR A 162 -24.13 -15.36 11.49
N PRO A 163 -23.04 -15.53 10.71
CA PRO A 163 -23.08 -16.40 9.55
C PRO A 163 -23.41 -17.85 9.95
N PRO A 164 -24.06 -18.63 9.06
CA PRO A 164 -24.42 -20.01 9.36
C PRO A 164 -23.20 -20.82 9.85
N PRO A 165 -23.31 -21.59 10.95
CA PRO A 165 -22.21 -22.41 11.43
C PRO A 165 -21.67 -23.34 10.33
N GLY A 166 -20.36 -23.27 10.08
CA GLY A 166 -19.71 -24.08 9.04
C GLY A 166 -19.68 -23.46 7.65
N SER A 167 -20.28 -22.28 7.42
CA SER A 167 -20.13 -21.56 6.15
C SER A 167 -18.69 -21.06 5.96
N ALA A 168 -18.32 -20.77 4.71
CA ALA A 168 -17.03 -20.15 4.40
C ALA A 168 -16.88 -18.79 5.10
N ASP A 169 -17.97 -18.00 5.16
CA ASP A 169 -18.00 -16.69 5.81
C ASP A 169 -17.80 -16.77 7.33
N ALA A 170 -18.10 -17.92 7.94
CA ALA A 170 -17.87 -18.16 9.36
C ALA A 170 -16.42 -18.60 9.69
N LYS A 171 -15.63 -18.96 8.67
CA LYS A 171 -14.30 -19.59 8.85
C LYS A 171 -13.14 -18.89 8.15
N ALA A 172 -13.41 -18.08 7.12
CA ALA A 172 -12.37 -17.47 6.31
C ALA A 172 -12.41 -15.94 6.39
N LEU A 173 -11.23 -15.33 6.40
CA LEU A 173 -11.11 -13.89 6.22
C LEU A 173 -11.42 -13.52 4.76
N PRO A 174 -12.12 -12.40 4.52
CA PRO A 174 -12.32 -11.91 3.17
C PRO A 174 -10.97 -11.56 2.53
N ASN A 175 -10.82 -11.83 1.24
CA ASN A 175 -9.66 -11.40 0.47
C ASN A 175 -10.06 -10.19 -0.39
N PRO A 176 -9.74 -8.95 0.06
CA PRO A 176 -10.10 -7.75 -0.68
C PRO A 176 -9.30 -7.61 -1.99
N GLY A 177 -8.20 -8.34 -2.17
CA GLY A 177 -7.39 -8.25 -3.39
C GLY A 177 -6.41 -7.09 -3.39
N ASP A 178 -5.86 -6.70 -2.23
CA ASP A 178 -4.92 -5.57 -2.12
C ASP A 178 -3.68 -5.75 -3.02
N TYR A 179 -3.12 -6.96 -3.08
CA TYR A 179 -1.92 -7.26 -3.88
C TYR A 179 -2.23 -7.73 -5.31
N HIS A 180 -3.36 -8.40 -5.50
CA HIS A 180 -3.74 -9.00 -6.76
C HIS A 180 -5.20 -8.74 -7.05
N TRP A 181 -5.49 -8.35 -8.30
CA TRP A 181 -6.84 -8.10 -8.75
C TRP A 181 -7.76 -9.28 -8.42
N ARG A 182 -8.92 -8.95 -7.84
CA ARG A 182 -10.03 -9.88 -7.64
C ARG A 182 -11.33 -9.25 -8.11
N LYS A 183 -12.23 -10.09 -8.61
CA LYS A 183 -13.59 -9.66 -8.91
C LYS A 183 -14.26 -9.19 -7.62
N ASN A 184 -14.84 -7.99 -7.64
CA ASN A 184 -15.46 -7.32 -6.48
C ASN A 184 -14.50 -6.99 -5.32
N GLY A 185 -13.18 -6.95 -5.59
CA GLY A 185 -12.18 -6.51 -4.63
C GLY A 185 -11.77 -5.04 -4.83
N GLU A 186 -10.58 -4.73 -4.33
CA GLU A 186 -9.89 -3.45 -4.49
C GLU A 186 -9.74 -3.09 -5.97
N VAL A 187 -9.72 -1.79 -6.27
CA VAL A 187 -9.66 -1.31 -7.66
C VAL A 187 -8.21 -1.28 -8.13
N HIS A 188 -7.91 -1.99 -9.23
CA HIS A 188 -6.59 -2.00 -9.86
C HIS A 188 -6.61 -1.33 -11.23
N LEU A 189 -5.57 -0.57 -11.54
CA LEU A 189 -5.38 0.03 -12.88
C LEU A 189 -5.15 -1.04 -13.96
N ASN A 190 -4.43 -2.11 -13.61
CA ASN A 190 -4.18 -3.25 -14.49
C ASN A 190 -5.40 -4.18 -14.51
N ASP A 191 -6.52 -3.63 -14.96
CA ASP A 191 -7.80 -4.33 -15.07
C ASP A 191 -7.80 -5.33 -16.25
N PRO A 192 -8.27 -6.58 -16.06
CA PRO A 192 -8.25 -7.60 -17.11
C PRO A 192 -8.96 -7.19 -18.42
N LEU A 193 -10.10 -6.49 -18.32
CA LEU A 193 -10.85 -6.04 -19.49
C LEU A 193 -10.11 -4.90 -20.20
N ALA A 194 -9.48 -3.99 -19.45
CA ALA A 194 -8.64 -2.96 -20.03
C ALA A 194 -7.44 -3.58 -20.78
N MET A 195 -6.76 -4.55 -20.17
CA MET A 195 -5.62 -5.24 -20.78
C MET A 195 -6.02 -6.01 -22.04
N ALA A 196 -7.17 -6.69 -22.03
CA ALA A 196 -7.69 -7.37 -23.22
C ALA A 196 -7.92 -6.39 -24.39
N LYS A 197 -8.50 -5.22 -24.11
CA LYS A 197 -8.75 -4.18 -25.12
C LYS A 197 -7.48 -3.52 -25.64
N LEU A 198 -6.48 -3.32 -24.77
CA LEU A 198 -5.16 -2.85 -25.20
C LEU A 198 -4.48 -3.86 -26.13
N GLN A 199 -4.54 -5.15 -25.80
CA GLN A 199 -3.98 -6.21 -26.64
C GLN A 199 -4.70 -6.32 -27.99
N GLU A 200 -6.03 -6.22 -28.01
CA GLU A 200 -6.83 -6.15 -29.25
C GLU A 200 -6.38 -4.97 -30.12
N ALA A 201 -6.34 -3.76 -29.54
CA ALA A 201 -5.91 -2.55 -30.23
C ALA A 201 -4.51 -2.69 -30.86
N ALA A 202 -3.55 -3.26 -30.11
CA ALA A 202 -2.18 -3.42 -30.58
C ALA A 202 -2.04 -4.51 -31.67
N LYS A 203 -2.82 -5.60 -31.60
CA LYS A 203 -2.71 -6.73 -32.55
C LYS A 203 -3.37 -6.45 -33.90
N VAL A 204 -4.55 -5.83 -33.90
CA VAL A 204 -5.32 -5.59 -35.14
C VAL A 204 -5.38 -4.12 -35.54
N ASN A 205 -4.64 -3.24 -34.85
CA ASN A 205 -4.62 -1.79 -35.09
C ASN A 205 -6.01 -1.12 -34.98
N SER A 206 -6.84 -1.59 -34.03
CA SER A 206 -8.20 -1.10 -33.83
C SER A 206 -8.22 0.17 -32.98
N ARG A 207 -8.66 1.29 -33.58
CA ARG A 207 -8.82 2.57 -32.88
C ARG A 207 -9.99 2.53 -31.90
N GLU A 208 -11.02 1.76 -32.21
CA GLU A 208 -12.21 1.55 -31.39
C GLU A 208 -11.84 0.82 -30.10
N ALA A 209 -11.06 -0.27 -30.19
CA ALA A 209 -10.57 -0.99 -29.03
C ALA A 209 -9.67 -0.11 -28.15
N TYR A 210 -8.84 0.76 -28.75
CA TYR A 210 -8.02 1.71 -27.99
C TYR A 210 -8.87 2.77 -27.27
N LYS A 211 -9.95 3.26 -27.90
CA LYS A 211 -10.90 4.19 -27.25
C LYS A 211 -11.59 3.54 -26.05
N GLU A 212 -12.02 2.28 -26.17
CA GLU A 212 -12.59 1.51 -25.05
C GLU A 212 -11.60 1.33 -23.90
N TYR A 213 -10.36 0.94 -24.22
CA TYR A 213 -9.26 0.86 -23.26
C TYR A 213 -9.02 2.20 -22.55
N SER A 214 -8.83 3.28 -23.31
CA SER A 214 -8.54 4.61 -22.79
C SER A 214 -9.64 5.12 -21.87
N LYS A 215 -10.91 4.95 -22.27
CA LYS A 215 -12.07 5.31 -21.44
C LYS A 215 -12.07 4.55 -20.11
N ARG A 216 -11.86 3.22 -20.15
CA ARG A 216 -11.85 2.38 -18.95
C ARG A 216 -10.72 2.77 -18.01
N ILE A 217 -9.50 2.96 -18.52
CA ILE A 217 -8.35 3.41 -17.74
C ILE A 217 -8.57 4.81 -17.16
N GLN A 218 -9.21 5.72 -17.89
CA GLN A 218 -9.51 7.05 -17.37
C GLN A 218 -10.49 6.98 -16.19
N GLU A 219 -11.54 6.15 -16.26
CA GLU A 219 -12.45 5.95 -15.14
C GLU A 219 -11.76 5.32 -13.92
N LEU A 220 -10.93 4.28 -14.13
CA LEU A 220 -10.16 3.66 -13.05
C LEU A 220 -9.18 4.66 -12.40
N ASN A 221 -8.54 5.53 -13.19
CA ASN A 221 -7.62 6.53 -12.67
C ASN A 221 -8.27 7.50 -11.68
N LYS A 222 -9.56 7.83 -11.86
CA LYS A 222 -10.29 8.72 -10.94
C LYS A 222 -10.38 8.15 -9.52
N ALA A 223 -10.42 6.82 -9.40
CA ALA A 223 -10.47 6.13 -8.12
C ALA A 223 -9.08 5.83 -7.54
N CYS A 224 -8.09 5.52 -8.39
CA CYS A 224 -6.79 5.00 -7.93
C CYS A 224 -5.70 6.06 -7.74
N ASN A 225 -5.71 7.16 -8.51
CA ASN A 225 -4.58 8.09 -8.58
C ASN A 225 -4.98 9.54 -8.37
N LEU A 226 -4.10 10.33 -7.73
CA LEU A 226 -4.28 11.77 -7.56
C LEU A 226 -4.53 12.51 -8.88
N ARG A 227 -3.82 12.15 -9.95
CA ARG A 227 -4.01 12.76 -11.27
C ARG A 227 -5.41 12.52 -11.85
N GLY A 228 -6.12 11.48 -11.40
CA GLY A 228 -7.50 11.21 -11.81
C GLY A 228 -8.52 12.14 -11.16
N MET A 229 -8.16 12.81 -10.07
CA MET A 229 -8.99 13.84 -9.43
C MET A 229 -8.88 15.19 -10.14
N LEU A 230 -7.89 15.36 -11.02
CA LEU A 230 -7.68 16.59 -11.79
C LEU A 230 -8.56 16.59 -13.03
N LYS A 231 -9.06 17.77 -13.39
CA LYS A 231 -9.75 18.03 -14.66
C LYS A 231 -9.05 19.14 -15.42
N PHE A 232 -8.99 19.00 -16.75
CA PHE A 232 -8.63 20.12 -17.59
C PHE A 232 -9.73 21.18 -17.51
N ILE A 233 -9.33 22.45 -17.47
CA ILE A 233 -10.24 23.57 -17.63
C ILE A 233 -10.43 23.76 -19.12
N ASP A 234 -11.68 23.73 -19.58
CA ASP A 234 -11.98 23.88 -21.00
C ASP A 234 -11.48 25.23 -21.51
N SER A 235 -10.64 25.19 -22.55
CA SER A 235 -10.24 26.39 -23.27
C SER A 235 -11.41 26.90 -24.11
N THR A 236 -11.61 28.22 -24.12
CA THR A 236 -12.57 28.88 -25.01
C THR A 236 -12.15 28.85 -26.48
N SER A 237 -10.86 28.63 -26.77
CA SER A 237 -10.32 28.52 -28.13
C SER A 237 -9.90 27.07 -28.41
N LYS A 238 -10.69 26.38 -29.24
CA LYS A 238 -10.33 25.08 -29.81
C LYS A 238 -9.60 25.30 -31.13
N ILE A 239 -8.49 24.59 -31.33
CA ILE A 239 -7.72 24.60 -32.59
C ILE A 239 -8.05 23.37 -33.43
N SER A 240 -7.74 23.42 -34.74
CA SER A 240 -7.83 22.23 -35.59
C SER A 240 -6.81 21.17 -35.13
N LEU A 241 -7.11 19.88 -35.33
CA LEU A 241 -6.14 18.81 -35.10
C LEU A 241 -4.91 18.94 -36.02
N ASP A 242 -5.06 19.58 -37.18
CA ASP A 242 -3.95 19.82 -38.12
C ASP A 242 -2.94 20.84 -37.59
N GLU A 243 -3.32 21.66 -36.60
CA GLU A 243 -2.42 22.59 -35.90
C GLU A 243 -1.68 21.93 -34.73
N VAL A 244 -2.09 20.73 -34.33
CA VAL A 244 -1.44 19.97 -33.26
C VAL A 244 -0.17 19.33 -33.82
N GLU A 245 0.87 19.29 -32.99
CA GLU A 245 2.11 18.60 -33.31
C GLU A 245 1.86 17.15 -33.80
N PRO A 246 2.48 16.71 -34.91
CA PRO A 246 2.29 15.37 -35.44
C PRO A 246 2.65 14.27 -34.44
N ALA A 247 1.89 13.17 -34.47
CA ALA A 247 2.16 12.02 -33.60
C ALA A 247 3.59 11.45 -33.74
N SER A 248 4.20 11.58 -34.93
CA SER A 248 5.58 11.17 -35.20
C SER A 248 6.63 11.99 -34.44
N GLU A 249 6.31 13.23 -34.05
CA GLU A 249 7.19 14.05 -33.21
C GLU A 249 6.89 13.83 -31.73
N ILE A 250 5.62 13.70 -31.35
CA ILE A 250 5.21 13.43 -29.96
C ILE A 250 5.82 12.12 -29.46
N VAL A 251 5.80 11.04 -30.26
CA VAL A 251 6.29 9.71 -29.86
C VAL A 251 7.79 9.69 -29.54
N LYS A 252 8.58 10.63 -30.07
CA LYS A 252 10.01 10.76 -29.77
C LYS A 252 10.27 11.14 -28.30
N ARG A 253 9.28 11.69 -27.62
CA ARG A 253 9.33 11.98 -26.17
C ARG A 253 9.07 10.75 -25.31
N PHE A 254 8.59 9.65 -25.89
CA PHE A 254 8.33 8.42 -25.15
C PHE A 254 9.60 7.62 -24.97
N CYS A 255 9.74 7.05 -23.77
CA CYS A 255 10.82 6.16 -23.42
C CYS A 255 10.22 4.85 -22.90
N THR A 256 10.72 3.72 -23.35
CA THR A 256 10.46 2.45 -22.63
C THR A 256 11.36 2.42 -21.40
N GLY A 257 10.79 2.08 -20.24
CA GLY A 257 11.53 2.04 -18.98
C GLY A 257 12.63 0.97 -18.98
N ALA A 258 13.64 1.14 -18.12
CA ALA A 258 14.72 0.16 -17.96
C ALA A 258 14.14 -1.13 -17.35
N MET A 259 14.12 -2.20 -18.14
CA MET A 259 13.75 -3.54 -17.70
C MET A 259 14.95 -4.44 -17.95
N SER A 260 15.52 -5.02 -16.90
CA SER A 260 16.76 -5.78 -17.02
C SER A 260 16.53 -7.09 -17.78
N TYR A 261 17.55 -7.58 -18.49
CA TYR A 261 17.55 -8.90 -19.13
C TYR A 261 17.26 -10.07 -18.17
N GLY A 262 17.53 -9.89 -16.87
CA GLY A 262 17.18 -10.89 -15.85
C GLY A 262 15.70 -10.90 -15.46
N SER A 263 14.96 -9.83 -15.80
CA SER A 263 13.54 -9.66 -15.44
C SER A 263 12.56 -9.97 -16.57
N ILE A 264 13.02 -9.87 -17.84
CA ILE A 264 12.21 -10.14 -19.04
C ILE A 264 13.00 -10.97 -20.04
N SER A 265 12.31 -11.69 -20.93
CA SER A 265 12.97 -12.51 -21.94
C SER A 265 13.73 -11.66 -22.97
N LEU A 266 14.74 -12.27 -23.60
CA LEU A 266 15.52 -11.63 -24.67
C LEU A 266 14.62 -11.16 -25.82
N GLU A 267 13.60 -11.94 -26.16
CA GLU A 267 12.62 -11.64 -27.20
C GLU A 267 11.82 -10.39 -26.84
N ALA A 268 11.33 -10.29 -25.60
CA ALA A 268 10.59 -9.12 -25.13
C ALA A 268 11.47 -7.87 -25.13
N HIS A 269 12.70 -7.99 -24.62
CA HIS A 269 13.66 -6.90 -24.59
C HIS A 269 13.99 -6.37 -26.00
N THR A 270 14.33 -7.30 -26.91
CA THR A 270 14.69 -6.97 -28.30
C THR A 270 13.51 -6.36 -29.05
N ALA A 271 12.30 -6.87 -28.84
CA ALA A 271 11.10 -6.32 -29.47
C ALA A 271 10.87 -4.85 -29.09
N LEU A 272 11.06 -4.47 -27.82
CA LEU A 272 10.94 -3.10 -27.36
C LEU A 272 12.02 -2.18 -27.97
N ALA A 273 13.27 -2.62 -27.99
CA ALA A 273 14.37 -1.85 -28.57
C ALA A 273 14.15 -1.59 -30.07
N VAL A 274 13.79 -2.63 -30.83
CA VAL A 274 13.48 -2.50 -32.26
C VAL A 274 12.30 -1.56 -32.49
N ALA A 275 11.25 -1.63 -31.67
CA ALA A 275 10.10 -0.75 -31.80
C ALA A 275 10.46 0.72 -31.53
N MET A 276 11.18 1.02 -30.45
CA MET A 276 11.55 2.39 -30.11
C MET A 276 12.50 3.01 -31.13
N ASN A 277 13.48 2.24 -31.63
CA ASN A 277 14.40 2.71 -32.67
C ASN A 277 13.67 3.04 -33.97
N LYS A 278 12.66 2.24 -34.36
CA LYS A 278 11.82 2.53 -35.53
C LYS A 278 10.99 3.79 -35.36
N LEU A 279 10.54 4.09 -34.13
CA LEU A 279 9.74 5.27 -33.82
C LEU A 279 10.61 6.53 -33.60
N GLY A 280 11.94 6.41 -33.57
CA GLY A 280 12.85 7.50 -33.21
C GLY A 280 12.75 7.91 -31.73
N GLY A 281 12.16 7.05 -30.88
CA GLY A 281 12.13 7.24 -29.44
C GLY A 281 13.33 6.57 -28.76
N LYS A 282 13.29 6.43 -27.43
CA LYS A 282 14.40 5.85 -26.66
C LYS A 282 13.98 4.55 -25.98
N SER A 283 14.78 3.49 -26.15
CA SER A 283 14.76 2.33 -25.26
C SER A 283 15.86 2.45 -24.23
N ASN A 284 15.55 2.24 -22.96
CA ASN A 284 16.54 2.31 -21.89
C ASN A 284 17.27 0.97 -21.77
N THR A 285 18.49 0.92 -22.31
CA THR A 285 19.54 -0.07 -21.98
C THR A 285 20.90 0.59 -22.07
#